data_AF-A0A1I4H137-F1
#
_entry.id   AF-A0A1I4H137-F1
#
_cell.length_a   1.000
_cell.length_b   1.000
_cell.length_c   1.000
_cell.angle_alpha   90.00
_cell.angle_beta   90.00
_cell.angle_gamma   90.00
#
_symmetry.space_group_name_H-M   'P 1'
#
loop_
_entity.id
_entity.type
_entity.pdbx_description
1 polymer ?
#
loop_
_entity_poly.entity_id
_entity_poly.type
_entity_poly.pdbx_seq_one_letter_code
_entity_poly.pdbx_strand_id
1 'polypeptide(L)'
;MTEPAKITRLLDGEHLRADLVQRGADRLMVTFDYRRLDRDGFGPVVPSEQFAKAGFDQLMIATRDNDWFINADTAALESVCRDLRKNYTAAQAIGYSMGGFGAFRFSQVLGLSHVVAVSPQVSIAPQLVPFETRYRREARRFDPALGDLTAIFDGSLRGHILLDPFNLADLTHARMLQVLFPRVALVRLPGGGHPCTRILRGVQRAGLIQALALDPARGAGQVLSTHRSARASNPAYWRGLQHASAARHPVWSSIARQSAANMVDAAQDGVDEDRDSA
;
A
#
# COMPACT_ATOMS: atom_id res chain seq x y z
N MET A 1 1.86 -33.50 6.90
CA MET A 1 2.28 -32.48 7.88
C MET A 1 3.11 -31.46 7.11
N THR A 2 2.66 -30.22 6.98
CA THR A 2 3.50 -29.13 6.45
C THR A 2 4.65 -28.87 7.41
N GLU A 3 5.89 -28.83 6.92
CA GLU A 3 7.04 -28.47 7.73
C GLU A 3 6.84 -27.10 8.40
N PRO A 4 7.32 -26.90 9.64
CA PRO A 4 7.24 -25.62 10.31
C PRO A 4 7.98 -24.56 9.49
N ALA A 5 7.42 -23.34 9.44
CA ALA A 5 8.02 -22.24 8.70
C ALA A 5 9.40 -21.90 9.27
N LYS A 6 10.43 -21.87 8.42
CA LYS A 6 11.76 -21.40 8.81
C LYS A 6 11.82 -19.89 8.65
N ILE A 7 12.06 -19.18 9.75
CA ILE A 7 12.28 -17.72 9.73
C ILE A 7 13.78 -17.46 9.74
N THR A 8 14.27 -16.67 8.79
CA THR A 8 15.69 -16.27 8.69
C THR A 8 15.77 -14.76 8.51
N ARG A 9 16.53 -14.07 9.36
CA ARG A 9 16.83 -12.65 9.17
C ARG A 9 17.94 -12.47 8.17
N LEU A 10 17.63 -11.85 7.04
CA LEU A 10 18.58 -11.58 5.96
C LEU A 10 19.29 -10.24 6.11
N LEU A 11 18.61 -9.26 6.75
CA LEU A 11 19.16 -7.97 7.13
C LEU A 11 18.69 -7.65 8.55
N ASP A 12 19.63 -7.33 9.45
CA ASP A 12 19.37 -6.77 10.79
C ASP A 12 20.10 -5.42 10.90
N GLY A 13 19.62 -4.45 10.13
CA GLY A 13 20.18 -3.11 10.10
C GLY A 13 19.74 -2.27 11.30
N GLU A 14 20.32 -1.08 11.42
CA GLU A 14 19.92 -0.12 12.44
C GLU A 14 18.48 0.34 12.21
N HIS A 15 18.13 0.66 10.96
CA HIS A 15 16.85 1.22 10.54
C HIS A 15 15.96 0.20 9.82
N LEU A 16 16.52 -0.78 9.11
CA LEU A 16 15.76 -1.71 8.28
C LEU A 16 15.99 -3.18 8.66
N ARG A 17 14.92 -3.98 8.56
CA ARG A 17 14.96 -5.43 8.69
C ARG A 17 14.34 -6.11 7.49
N ALA A 18 14.92 -7.24 7.11
CA ALA A 18 14.39 -8.15 6.10
C ALA A 18 14.33 -9.56 6.69
N ASP A 19 13.12 -10.02 7.01
CA ASP A 19 12.87 -11.36 7.55
C ASP A 19 12.25 -12.23 6.46
N LEU A 20 12.93 -13.34 6.13
CA LEU A 20 12.46 -14.34 5.18
C LEU A 20 11.76 -15.49 5.91
N VAL A 21 10.54 -15.78 5.52
CA VAL A 21 9.76 -16.92 6.00
C VAL A 21 9.63 -17.94 4.89
N GLN A 22 10.33 -19.07 5.04
CA GLN A 22 10.40 -20.13 4.04
C GLN A 22 9.47 -21.29 4.38
N ARG A 23 8.76 -21.78 3.37
CA ARG A 23 8.02 -23.05 3.36
C ARG A 23 8.36 -23.92 2.15
N GLY A 24 9.46 -23.62 1.45
CA GLY A 24 9.94 -24.36 0.29
C GLY A 24 9.22 -24.00 -1.01
N ALA A 25 8.57 -22.84 -1.07
CA ALA A 25 7.95 -22.37 -2.31
C ALA A 25 9.00 -21.76 -3.26
N ASP A 26 8.70 -21.79 -4.55
CA ASP A 26 9.56 -21.24 -5.61
C ASP A 26 9.19 -19.79 -5.98
N ARG A 27 8.11 -19.24 -5.42
CA ARG A 27 7.66 -17.85 -5.62
C ARG A 27 7.74 -17.05 -4.33
N LEU A 28 8.02 -15.76 -4.46
CA LEU A 28 8.19 -14.84 -3.34
C LEU A 28 7.04 -13.82 -3.27
N MET A 29 6.43 -13.68 -2.10
CA MET A 29 5.54 -12.56 -1.78
C MET A 29 6.28 -11.60 -0.86
N VAL A 30 6.34 -10.33 -1.25
CA VAL A 30 7.04 -9.29 -0.50
C VAL A 30 6.02 -8.36 0.15
N THR A 31 6.17 -8.14 1.45
CA THR A 31 5.38 -7.16 2.21
C THR A 31 6.29 -6.07 2.75
N PHE A 32 5.75 -4.86 2.83
CA PHE A 32 6.42 -3.70 3.38
C PHE A 32 5.61 -3.13 4.53
N ASP A 33 6.30 -2.78 5.60
CA ASP A 33 5.74 -2.02 6.70
C ASP A 33 5.03 -0.74 6.21
N TYR A 34 3.96 -0.37 6.90
CA TYR A 34 3.20 0.86 6.65
C TYR A 34 3.44 1.89 7.76
N ARG A 35 3.10 3.16 7.50
CA ARG A 35 3.23 4.22 8.49
C ARG A 35 2.35 3.94 9.71
N ARG A 36 2.91 4.09 10.92
CA ARG A 36 2.15 4.01 12.18
C ARG A 36 2.43 5.26 13.00
N LEU A 37 1.39 5.91 13.54
CA LEU A 37 1.56 7.15 14.31
C LEU A 37 2.34 6.91 15.60
N ASP A 38 2.12 5.76 16.21
CA ASP A 38 2.74 5.26 17.43
C ASP A 38 3.96 4.36 17.15
N ARG A 39 4.58 4.47 15.97
CA ARG A 39 5.72 3.62 15.60
C ARG A 39 6.84 3.76 16.63
N ASP A 40 7.10 2.66 17.33
CA ASP A 40 8.24 2.46 18.21
C ASP A 40 8.98 1.18 17.78
N GLY A 41 10.02 1.38 17.00
CA GLY A 41 10.86 0.28 16.51
C GLY A 41 10.19 -0.66 15.50
N PHE A 42 10.79 -1.84 15.37
CA PHE A 42 10.34 -2.87 14.45
C PHE A 42 9.09 -3.59 14.99
N GLY A 43 8.10 -3.77 14.12
CA GLY A 43 6.94 -4.60 14.42
C GLY A 43 7.27 -6.11 14.46
N PRO A 44 6.34 -6.96 14.93
CA PRO A 44 6.51 -8.40 14.92
C PRO A 44 6.50 -8.96 13.49
N VAL A 45 7.23 -10.05 13.27
CA VAL A 45 7.19 -10.82 12.02
C VAL A 45 5.94 -11.70 12.02
N VAL A 46 4.92 -11.29 11.27
CA VAL A 46 3.63 -12.00 11.17
C VAL A 46 3.39 -12.47 9.74
N PRO A 47 3.78 -13.71 9.38
CA PRO A 47 3.55 -14.23 8.04
C PRO A 47 2.07 -14.48 7.77
N SER A 48 1.65 -14.32 6.52
CA SER A 48 0.29 -14.65 6.07
C SER A 48 0.18 -16.13 5.74
N GLU A 49 -0.72 -16.84 6.43
CA GLU A 49 -1.10 -18.21 6.05
C GLU A 49 -1.77 -18.27 4.67
N GLN A 50 -2.40 -17.18 4.23
CA GLN A 50 -3.02 -17.12 2.91
C GLN A 50 -1.96 -17.13 1.81
N PHE A 51 -0.85 -16.40 1.99
CA PHE A 51 0.27 -16.42 1.06
C PHE A 51 0.98 -17.77 1.06
N ALA A 52 1.21 -18.34 2.25
CA ALA A 52 1.78 -19.68 2.38
C ALA A 52 0.95 -20.75 1.64
N LYS A 53 -0.37 -20.78 1.86
CA LYS A 53 -1.29 -21.72 1.18
C LYS A 53 -1.35 -21.51 -0.33
N ALA A 54 -1.10 -20.29 -0.79
CA ALA A 54 -1.03 -19.97 -2.21
C ALA A 54 0.33 -20.31 -2.85
N GLY A 55 1.26 -20.92 -2.10
CA GLY A 55 2.57 -21.35 -2.61
C GLY A 55 3.54 -20.20 -2.75
N PHE A 56 3.66 -19.37 -1.71
CA PHE A 56 4.65 -18.30 -1.60
C PHE A 56 5.49 -18.44 -0.32
N ASP A 57 6.80 -18.27 -0.47
CA ASP A 57 7.68 -17.83 0.60
C ASP A 57 7.47 -16.32 0.79
N GLN A 58 7.78 -15.79 1.97
CA GLN A 58 7.46 -14.41 2.31
C GLN A 58 8.70 -13.64 2.73
N LEU A 59 9.00 -12.54 2.03
CA LEU A 59 9.97 -11.54 2.47
C LEU A 59 9.22 -10.39 3.13
N MET A 60 9.46 -10.18 4.42
CA MET A 60 8.85 -9.12 5.19
C MET A 60 9.89 -8.03 5.44
N ILE A 61 9.66 -6.84 4.86
CA ILE A 61 10.54 -5.68 5.01
C ILE A 61 9.94 -4.74 6.04
N ALA A 62 10.63 -4.59 7.17
CA ALA A 62 10.25 -3.73 8.27
C ALA A 62 11.19 -2.52 8.37
N THR A 63 10.66 -1.41 8.86
CA THR A 63 11.44 -0.21 9.17
C THR A 63 11.33 0.13 10.65
N ARG A 64 12.35 0.72 11.24
CA ARG A 64 12.34 1.18 12.64
C ARG A 64 11.47 2.43 12.79
N ASP A 65 11.54 3.33 11.80
CA ASP A 65 10.90 4.65 11.83
C ASP A 65 9.99 4.85 10.61
N ASN A 66 9.15 5.89 10.61
CA ASN A 66 8.37 6.26 9.41
C ASN A 66 9.29 7.02 8.44
N ASP A 67 10.18 6.30 7.76
CA ASP A 67 11.26 6.86 6.94
C ASP A 67 11.18 6.49 5.46
N TRP A 68 10.07 5.87 5.04
CA TRP A 68 9.87 5.43 3.66
C TRP A 68 10.94 4.46 3.16
N PHE A 69 11.64 3.76 4.06
CA PHE A 69 12.77 2.88 3.72
C PHE A 69 13.96 3.62 3.09
N ILE A 70 14.05 4.95 3.27
CA ILE A 70 15.10 5.81 2.75
C ILE A 70 15.95 6.28 3.94
N ASN A 71 17.07 5.58 4.17
CA ASN A 71 17.99 5.77 5.28
C ASN A 71 19.35 5.10 4.97
N ALA A 72 20.24 4.99 5.97
CA ALA A 72 21.57 4.41 5.79
C ALA A 72 21.58 2.91 5.40
N ASP A 73 20.54 2.15 5.72
CA ASP A 73 20.45 0.72 5.41
C ASP A 73 19.85 0.44 4.03
N THR A 74 19.32 1.45 3.31
CA THR A 74 18.62 1.26 2.03
C THR A 74 19.46 0.50 1.01
N ALA A 75 20.74 0.85 0.87
CA ALA A 75 21.65 0.19 -0.08
C ALA A 75 21.95 -1.28 0.33
N ALA A 76 22.07 -1.55 1.64
CA ALA A 76 22.25 -2.90 2.14
C ALA A 76 21.00 -3.76 1.86
N LEU A 77 19.81 -3.20 2.07
CA LEU A 77 18.55 -3.85 1.75
C LEU A 77 18.42 -4.13 0.25
N GLU A 78 18.81 -3.20 -0.62
CA GLU A 78 18.84 -3.44 -2.07
C GLU A 78 19.73 -4.63 -2.45
N SER A 79 20.92 -4.74 -1.86
CA SER A 79 21.83 -5.86 -2.09
C SER A 79 21.20 -7.18 -1.65
N VAL A 80 20.65 -7.23 -0.44
CA VAL A 80 20.00 -8.43 0.12
C VAL A 80 18.81 -8.85 -0.74
N CYS A 81 17.96 -7.92 -1.15
CA CYS A 81 16.83 -8.19 -2.04
C CYS A 81 17.27 -8.75 -3.39
N ARG A 82 18.32 -8.17 -3.99
CA ARG A 82 18.86 -8.61 -5.29
C ARG A 82 19.43 -10.01 -5.24
N ASP A 83 20.14 -10.35 -4.17
CA ASP A 83 20.72 -11.67 -3.99
C ASP A 83 19.65 -12.72 -3.67
N LEU A 84 18.72 -12.40 -2.77
CA LEU A 84 17.59 -13.28 -2.45
C LEU A 84 16.77 -13.61 -3.69
N ARG A 85 16.50 -12.62 -4.54
CA ARG A 85 15.64 -12.78 -5.72
C ARG A 85 16.13 -13.86 -6.68
N LYS A 86 17.44 -14.16 -6.71
CA LYS A 86 18.03 -15.21 -7.55
C LYS A 86 17.50 -16.61 -7.22
N ASN A 87 16.97 -16.82 -6.02
CA ASN A 87 16.47 -18.10 -5.54
C ASN A 87 15.00 -18.39 -5.90
N TYR A 88 14.29 -17.43 -6.49
CA TYR A 88 12.86 -17.52 -6.77
C TYR A 88 12.57 -17.45 -8.27
N THR A 89 11.53 -18.12 -8.74
CA THR A 89 11.08 -18.07 -10.14
C THR A 89 10.33 -16.77 -10.43
N ALA A 90 9.52 -16.31 -9.48
CA ALA A 90 8.76 -15.06 -9.56
C ALA A 90 8.69 -14.36 -8.19
N ALA A 91 8.51 -13.03 -8.22
CA ALA A 91 8.28 -12.23 -7.03
C ALA A 91 7.12 -11.25 -7.26
N GLN A 92 6.29 -11.08 -6.22
CA GLN A 92 5.16 -10.15 -6.20
C GLN A 92 5.21 -9.34 -4.91
N ALA A 93 4.60 -8.15 -4.90
CA ALA A 93 4.55 -7.34 -3.69
C ALA A 93 3.15 -6.81 -3.38
N ILE A 94 2.90 -6.62 -2.09
CA ILE A 94 1.75 -5.89 -1.57
C ILE A 94 2.23 -4.85 -0.54
N GLY A 95 1.71 -3.62 -0.66
CA GLY A 95 2.11 -2.52 0.22
C GLY A 95 1.00 -1.51 0.43
N TYR A 96 0.96 -0.91 1.62
CA TYR A 96 -0.04 0.08 2.02
C TYR A 96 0.62 1.41 2.37
N SER A 97 0.13 2.52 1.81
CA SER A 97 0.66 3.86 2.05
C SER A 97 2.18 3.90 1.85
N MET A 98 2.95 4.19 2.89
CA MET A 98 4.42 4.07 2.91
C MET A 98 4.94 2.72 2.38
N GLY A 99 4.29 1.61 2.72
CA GLY A 99 4.67 0.29 2.21
C GLY A 99 4.42 0.13 0.71
N GLY A 100 3.46 0.88 0.17
CA GLY A 100 3.23 0.96 -1.27
C GLY A 100 4.37 1.69 -1.98
N PHE A 101 4.93 2.75 -1.39
CA PHE A 101 6.18 3.36 -1.87
C PHE A 101 7.32 2.34 -1.88
N GLY A 102 7.51 1.60 -0.77
CA GLY A 102 8.52 0.54 -0.68
C GLY A 102 8.39 -0.50 -1.80
N ALA A 103 7.17 -0.97 -2.07
CA ALA A 103 6.91 -1.94 -3.15
C ALA A 103 7.36 -1.44 -4.53
N PHE A 104 7.15 -0.15 -4.86
CA PHE A 104 7.66 0.42 -6.10
C PHE A 104 9.17 0.66 -6.05
N ARG A 105 9.68 1.20 -4.93
CA ARG A 105 11.10 1.56 -4.75
C ARG A 105 12.04 0.37 -4.86
N PHE A 106 11.61 -0.80 -4.41
CA PHE A 106 12.39 -2.03 -4.49
C PHE A 106 11.96 -2.95 -5.64
N SER A 107 11.05 -2.51 -6.51
CA SER A 107 10.47 -3.35 -7.57
C SER A 107 11.52 -3.95 -8.51
N GLN A 108 12.48 -3.13 -8.97
CA GLN A 108 13.52 -3.56 -9.90
C GLN A 108 14.51 -4.54 -9.26
N VAL A 109 14.98 -4.27 -8.03
CA VAL A 109 15.95 -5.16 -7.35
C VAL A 109 15.32 -6.49 -6.95
N LEU A 110 14.02 -6.49 -6.66
CA LEU A 110 13.23 -7.69 -6.42
C LEU A 110 12.70 -8.33 -7.70
N GLY A 111 12.94 -7.76 -8.89
CA GLY A 111 12.42 -8.26 -10.17
C GLY A 111 10.92 -8.61 -10.08
N LEU A 112 10.11 -7.69 -9.54
CA LEU A 112 8.69 -7.92 -9.30
C LEU A 112 7.94 -8.04 -10.63
N SER A 113 7.11 -9.07 -10.77
CA SER A 113 6.21 -9.22 -11.92
C SER A 113 4.82 -8.62 -11.67
N HIS A 114 4.43 -8.50 -10.40
CA HIS A 114 3.12 -8.00 -9.99
C HIS A 114 3.18 -7.21 -8.67
N VAL A 115 2.51 -6.05 -8.63
CA VAL A 115 2.40 -5.22 -7.43
C VAL A 115 0.94 -4.83 -7.14
N VAL A 116 0.54 -4.94 -5.87
CA VAL A 116 -0.71 -4.34 -5.37
C VAL A 116 -0.37 -3.30 -4.32
N ALA A 117 -0.53 -2.03 -4.68
CA ALA A 117 -0.23 -0.90 -3.81
C ALA A 117 -1.54 -0.19 -3.41
N VAL A 118 -1.76 -0.02 -2.11
CA VAL A 118 -2.97 0.62 -1.57
C VAL A 118 -2.62 2.00 -1.06
N SER A 119 -3.18 3.03 -1.71
CA SER A 119 -2.96 4.43 -1.40
C SER A 119 -1.47 4.83 -1.34
N PRO A 120 -0.62 4.38 -2.29
CA PRO A 120 0.81 4.63 -2.24
C PRO A 120 1.16 6.09 -2.48
N GLN A 121 2.28 6.54 -1.92
CA GLN A 121 2.93 7.78 -2.31
C GLN A 121 3.99 7.51 -3.40
N VAL A 122 4.13 8.41 -4.37
CA VAL A 122 5.26 8.38 -5.33
C VAL A 122 6.55 8.88 -4.67
N SER A 123 6.41 9.80 -3.72
CA SER A 123 7.48 10.41 -2.94
C SER A 123 6.87 11.19 -1.76
N ILE A 124 7.70 11.62 -0.82
CA ILE A 124 7.34 12.63 0.21
C ILE A 124 8.24 13.86 0.13
N ALA A 125 9.13 13.95 -0.87
CA ALA A 125 10.02 15.08 -1.06
C ALA A 125 9.23 16.35 -1.46
N PRO A 126 9.24 17.45 -0.67
CA PRO A 126 8.36 18.60 -0.91
C PRO A 126 8.60 19.31 -2.25
N GLN A 127 9.81 19.21 -2.80
CA GLN A 127 10.15 19.76 -4.10
C GLN A 127 9.55 18.97 -5.28
N LEU A 128 9.28 17.67 -5.08
CA LEU A 128 8.68 16.81 -6.11
C LEU A 128 7.15 16.74 -5.95
N VAL A 129 6.68 16.69 -4.70
CA VAL A 129 5.26 16.56 -4.36
C VAL A 129 4.82 17.70 -3.43
N PRO A 130 4.84 18.97 -3.86
CA PRO A 130 4.48 20.11 -3.00
C PRO A 130 3.02 20.08 -2.50
N PHE A 131 2.17 19.29 -3.17
CA PHE A 131 0.78 19.03 -2.75
C PHE A 131 0.68 18.06 -1.56
N GLU A 132 1.74 17.30 -1.26
CA GLU A 132 1.77 16.35 -0.15
C GLU A 132 2.22 17.06 1.13
N THR A 133 1.25 17.40 1.98
CA THR A 133 1.52 18.12 3.22
C THR A 133 1.49 17.23 4.46
N ARG A 134 1.03 15.98 4.34
CA ARG A 134 0.76 15.07 5.46
C ARG A 134 2.04 14.60 6.14
N TYR A 135 3.09 14.37 5.36
CA TYR A 135 4.33 13.73 5.82
C TYR A 135 5.49 14.72 5.94
N ARG A 136 5.21 16.00 6.22
CA ARG A 136 6.24 17.06 6.29
C ARG A 136 7.31 16.82 7.34
N ARG A 137 7.01 16.08 8.40
CA ARG A 137 7.99 15.76 9.46
C ARG A 137 9.00 14.73 8.94
N GLU A 138 8.50 13.65 8.37
CA GLU A 138 9.26 12.56 7.78
C GLU A 138 10.09 13.05 6.58
N ALA A 139 9.49 13.92 5.74
CA ALA A 139 10.13 14.52 4.58
C ALA A 139 11.41 15.32 4.90
N ARG A 140 11.60 15.80 6.13
CA ARG A 140 12.83 16.52 6.55
C ARG A 140 14.07 15.62 6.57
N ARG A 141 13.88 14.31 6.72
CA ARG A 141 14.95 13.31 6.77
C ARG A 141 15.02 12.46 5.51
N PHE A 142 14.12 12.69 4.56
CA PHE A 142 14.03 11.93 3.33
C PHE A 142 15.11 12.41 2.34
N ASP A 143 15.96 11.49 1.89
CA ASP A 143 16.89 11.76 0.78
C ASP A 143 16.12 11.64 -0.55
N PRO A 144 15.93 12.74 -1.29
CA PRO A 144 15.17 12.74 -2.54
C PRO A 144 15.83 11.95 -3.67
N ALA A 145 17.16 11.88 -3.69
CA ALA A 145 17.90 11.14 -4.72
C ALA A 145 17.81 9.65 -4.46
N LEU A 146 17.96 9.23 -3.21
CA LEU A 146 17.81 7.83 -2.83
C LEU A 146 16.37 7.34 -2.96
N GLY A 147 15.39 8.23 -2.77
CA GLY A 147 13.96 7.96 -2.93
C GLY A 147 13.40 8.18 -4.34
N ASP A 148 14.23 8.51 -5.33
CA ASP A 148 13.78 8.81 -6.68
C ASP A 148 13.33 7.55 -7.44
N LEU A 149 12.05 7.49 -7.79
CA LEU A 149 11.49 6.38 -8.56
C LEU A 149 11.70 6.53 -10.07
N THR A 150 12.09 7.71 -10.57
CA THR A 150 12.32 7.93 -12.01
C THR A 150 13.52 7.13 -12.53
N ALA A 151 14.52 6.88 -11.67
CA ALA A 151 15.67 6.02 -11.94
C ALA A 151 15.33 4.52 -12.00
N ILE A 152 14.12 4.13 -11.56
CA ILE A 152 13.68 2.73 -11.35
C ILE A 152 12.47 2.44 -12.26
N PHE A 153 12.36 3.16 -13.39
CA PHE A 153 11.31 2.92 -14.38
C PHE A 153 11.30 1.46 -14.84
N ASP A 154 10.13 0.82 -14.77
CA ASP A 154 9.91 -0.54 -15.28
C ASP A 154 8.59 -0.63 -16.05
N GLY A 155 8.69 -0.60 -17.38
CA GLY A 155 7.54 -0.76 -18.28
C GLY A 155 6.97 -2.18 -18.31
N SER A 156 7.58 -3.16 -17.64
CA SER A 156 7.14 -4.55 -17.57
C SER A 156 6.28 -4.85 -16.34
N LEU A 157 6.49 -4.12 -15.24
CA LEU A 157 5.76 -4.30 -13.98
C LEU A 157 4.25 -4.13 -14.17
N ARG A 158 3.48 -5.12 -13.73
CA ARG A 158 2.01 -5.12 -13.81
C ARG A 158 1.40 -5.01 -12.42
N GLY A 159 0.11 -4.68 -12.37
CA GLY A 159 -0.69 -4.85 -11.17
C GLY A 159 -1.66 -3.71 -10.95
N HIS A 160 -1.85 -3.32 -9.69
CA HIS A 160 -2.95 -2.44 -9.32
C HIS A 160 -2.53 -1.42 -8.25
N ILE A 161 -2.83 -0.14 -8.51
CA ILE A 161 -2.80 0.92 -7.51
C ILE A 161 -4.25 1.20 -7.08
N LEU A 162 -4.59 0.88 -5.84
CA LEU A 162 -5.88 1.18 -5.26
C LEU A 162 -5.83 2.56 -4.61
N LEU A 163 -6.82 3.43 -4.88
CA LEU A 163 -6.85 4.80 -4.37
C LEU A 163 -8.28 5.28 -4.13
N ASP A 164 -8.46 6.25 -3.23
CA ASP A 164 -9.71 7.02 -3.13
C ASP A 164 -9.60 8.29 -4.00
N PRO A 165 -10.37 8.41 -5.11
CA PRO A 165 -10.30 9.59 -5.96
C PRO A 165 -10.86 10.87 -5.32
N PHE A 166 -11.53 10.78 -4.16
CA PHE A 166 -11.93 11.95 -3.40
C PHE A 166 -10.76 12.55 -2.61
N ASN A 167 -9.71 11.77 -2.33
CA ASN A 167 -8.46 12.30 -1.80
C ASN A 167 -7.56 12.72 -2.98
N LEU A 168 -7.41 14.04 -3.19
CA LEU A 168 -6.66 14.57 -4.33
C LEU A 168 -5.16 14.27 -4.26
N ALA A 169 -4.57 14.18 -3.06
CA ALA A 169 -3.18 13.81 -2.90
C ALA A 169 -2.95 12.36 -3.34
N ASP A 170 -3.77 11.43 -2.88
CA ASP A 170 -3.70 10.01 -3.29
C ASP A 170 -3.94 9.83 -4.79
N LEU A 171 -4.92 10.55 -5.37
CA LEU A 171 -5.15 10.54 -6.82
C LEU A 171 -3.93 11.05 -7.59
N THR A 172 -3.28 12.09 -7.10
CA THR A 172 -2.11 12.70 -7.75
C THR A 172 -0.90 11.76 -7.68
N HIS A 173 -0.59 11.21 -6.49
CA HIS A 173 0.47 10.19 -6.33
C HIS A 173 0.25 8.99 -7.25
N ALA A 174 -0.96 8.44 -7.28
CA ALA A 174 -1.27 7.30 -8.10
C ALA A 174 -1.14 7.58 -9.60
N ARG A 175 -1.51 8.78 -10.06
CA ARG A 175 -1.30 9.19 -11.46
C ARG A 175 0.18 9.34 -11.78
N MET A 176 0.98 9.95 -10.89
CA MET A 176 2.42 10.05 -11.07
C MET A 176 3.08 8.66 -11.15
N LEU A 177 2.69 7.75 -10.25
CA LEU A 177 3.13 6.35 -10.31
C LEU A 177 2.70 5.66 -11.61
N GLN A 178 1.48 5.89 -12.11
CA GLN A 178 1.05 5.31 -13.39
C GLN A 178 1.87 5.82 -14.59
N VAL A 179 2.39 7.05 -14.54
CA VAL A 179 3.33 7.53 -15.58
C VAL A 179 4.63 6.73 -15.55
N LEU A 180 5.17 6.44 -14.36
CA LEU A 180 6.40 5.65 -14.20
C LEU A 180 6.19 4.14 -14.44
N PHE A 181 4.99 3.63 -14.16
CA PHE A 181 4.65 2.22 -14.24
C PHE A 181 3.35 2.04 -15.07
N PRO A 182 3.40 2.24 -16.39
CA PRO A 182 2.20 2.37 -17.24
C PRO A 182 1.34 1.11 -17.33
N ARG A 183 1.86 -0.05 -16.95
CA ARG A 183 1.12 -1.32 -16.90
C ARG A 183 0.51 -1.65 -15.53
N VAL A 184 0.65 -0.76 -14.56
CA VAL A 184 -0.01 -0.85 -13.26
C VAL A 184 -1.31 -0.05 -13.31
N ALA A 185 -2.44 -0.75 -13.22
CA ALA A 185 -3.77 -0.18 -13.43
C ALA A 185 -4.27 0.56 -12.18
N LEU A 186 -4.95 1.69 -12.38
CA LEU A 186 -5.61 2.40 -11.29
C LEU A 186 -6.97 1.77 -10.96
N VAL A 187 -7.18 1.46 -9.68
CA VAL A 187 -8.42 0.93 -9.11
C VAL A 187 -9.01 1.97 -8.16
N ARG A 188 -10.06 2.66 -8.63
CA ARG A 188 -10.66 3.77 -7.87
C ARG A 188 -11.73 3.26 -6.91
N LEU A 189 -11.58 3.61 -5.64
CA LEU A 189 -12.49 3.28 -4.54
C LEU A 189 -13.02 4.58 -3.89
N PRO A 190 -13.98 5.29 -4.54
CA PRO A 190 -14.50 6.57 -4.05
C PRO A 190 -15.03 6.47 -2.61
N GLY A 191 -14.62 7.40 -1.76
CA GLY A 191 -14.97 7.47 -0.33
C GLY A 191 -14.30 6.40 0.53
N GLY A 192 -13.32 5.68 -0.03
CA GLY A 192 -12.53 4.68 0.65
C GLY A 192 -11.59 5.25 1.73
N GLY A 193 -11.23 6.53 1.65
CA GLY A 193 -10.29 7.19 2.55
C GLY A 193 -8.82 6.90 2.28
N HIS A 194 -8.00 7.06 3.32
CA HIS A 194 -6.59 6.67 3.35
C HIS A 194 -6.33 5.79 4.58
N PRO A 195 -6.05 4.48 4.41
CA PRO A 195 -6.02 3.77 3.14
C PRO A 195 -7.43 3.64 2.54
N CYS A 196 -7.51 3.58 1.21
CA CYS A 196 -8.76 3.58 0.43
C CYS A 196 -9.64 2.32 0.60
N THR A 197 -9.26 1.42 1.50
CA THR A 197 -9.93 0.13 1.74
C THR A 197 -10.89 0.17 2.93
N ARG A 198 -11.10 1.33 3.57
CA ARG A 198 -11.96 1.47 4.77
C ARG A 198 -13.35 0.83 4.59
N ILE A 199 -13.98 1.06 3.44
CA ILE A 199 -15.31 0.51 3.14
C ILE A 199 -15.27 -1.02 3.03
N LEU A 200 -14.28 -1.58 2.33
CA LEU A 200 -14.10 -3.03 2.21
C LEU A 200 -13.82 -3.68 3.57
N ARG A 201 -13.07 -3.00 4.44
CA ARG A 201 -12.82 -3.45 5.81
C ARG A 201 -14.09 -3.47 6.65
N GLY A 202 -14.89 -2.41 6.58
CA GLY A 202 -16.16 -2.31 7.32
C GLY A 202 -17.16 -3.42 6.98
N VAL A 203 -17.07 -4.01 5.78
CA VAL A 203 -17.86 -5.20 5.38
C VAL A 203 -17.09 -6.51 5.44
N GLN A 204 -15.94 -6.54 6.13
CA GLN A 204 -15.09 -7.73 6.32
C GLN A 204 -14.62 -8.39 5.02
N ARG A 205 -14.37 -7.59 3.98
CA ARG A 205 -13.87 -8.03 2.66
C ARG A 205 -12.46 -7.55 2.34
N ALA A 206 -11.68 -7.15 3.34
CA ALA A 206 -10.29 -6.73 3.17
C ALA A 206 -9.38 -7.82 2.54
N GLY A 207 -9.70 -9.10 2.74
CA GLY A 207 -8.98 -10.23 2.13
C GLY A 207 -9.01 -10.24 0.59
N LEU A 208 -9.90 -9.47 -0.04
CA LEU A 208 -9.90 -9.28 -1.51
C LEU A 208 -8.62 -8.61 -2.01
N ILE A 209 -7.96 -7.78 -1.19
CA ILE A 209 -6.70 -7.13 -1.58
C ILE A 209 -5.56 -8.14 -1.61
N GLN A 210 -5.50 -9.04 -0.61
CA GLN A 210 -4.54 -10.15 -0.62
C GLN A 210 -4.83 -11.10 -1.78
N ALA A 211 -6.09 -11.42 -2.06
CA ALA A 211 -6.47 -12.25 -3.20
C ALA A 211 -6.06 -11.61 -4.55
N LEU A 212 -6.14 -10.29 -4.66
CA LEU A 212 -5.65 -9.56 -5.83
C LEU A 212 -4.13 -9.65 -5.95
N ALA A 213 -3.39 -9.52 -4.85
CA ALA A 213 -1.93 -9.64 -4.85
C ALA A 213 -1.46 -11.05 -5.21
N LEU A 214 -2.20 -12.07 -4.81
CA LEU A 214 -1.90 -13.48 -5.04
C LEU A 214 -2.02 -13.91 -6.50
N ASP A 215 -3.04 -13.41 -7.20
CA ASP A 215 -3.39 -13.87 -8.55
C ASP A 215 -3.47 -12.66 -9.51
N PRO A 216 -2.40 -12.40 -10.28
CA PRO A 216 -2.38 -11.33 -11.28
C PRO A 216 -3.49 -11.43 -12.33
N ALA A 217 -4.01 -12.64 -12.60
CA ALA A 217 -5.05 -12.87 -13.60
C ALA A 217 -6.45 -12.51 -13.09
N ARG A 218 -6.67 -12.47 -11.77
CA ARG A 218 -7.98 -12.20 -11.15
C ARG A 218 -8.57 -10.84 -11.52
N GLY A 219 -7.71 -9.84 -11.73
CA GLY A 219 -8.11 -8.46 -11.97
C GLY A 219 -8.91 -7.83 -10.81
N ALA A 220 -9.21 -6.53 -10.91
CA ALA A 220 -9.85 -5.78 -9.82
C ALA A 220 -11.40 -5.86 -9.77
N GLY A 221 -12.03 -6.69 -10.62
CA GLY A 221 -13.49 -6.70 -10.79
C GLY A 221 -14.27 -6.98 -9.50
N GLN A 222 -13.83 -7.96 -8.71
CA GLN A 222 -14.48 -8.31 -7.44
C GLN A 222 -14.29 -7.22 -6.37
N VAL A 223 -13.12 -6.59 -6.32
CA VAL A 223 -12.84 -5.44 -5.44
C VAL A 223 -13.81 -4.29 -5.76
N LEU A 224 -13.95 -3.95 -7.05
CA LEU A 224 -14.79 -2.87 -7.52
C LEU A 224 -16.28 -3.14 -7.28
N SER A 225 -16.76 -4.35 -7.55
CA SER A 225 -18.18 -4.69 -7.35
C SER A 225 -18.54 -4.72 -5.86
N THR A 226 -17.71 -5.32 -5.01
CA THR A 226 -17.90 -5.32 -3.56
C THR A 226 -17.87 -3.90 -2.98
N HIS A 227 -16.91 -3.06 -3.38
CA HIS A 227 -16.86 -1.66 -2.94
C HIS A 227 -18.11 -0.89 -3.36
N ARG A 228 -18.55 -1.06 -4.61
CA ARG A 228 -19.74 -0.38 -5.16
C ARG A 228 -21.01 -0.74 -4.39
N SER A 229 -21.19 -2.02 -4.06
CA SER A 229 -22.36 -2.48 -3.31
C SER A 229 -22.33 -2.04 -1.85
N ALA A 230 -21.15 -1.92 -1.24
CA ALA A 230 -20.99 -1.57 0.17
C ALA A 230 -21.00 -0.06 0.45
N ARG A 231 -20.56 0.78 -0.49
CA ARG A 231 -20.31 2.21 -0.20
C ARG A 231 -21.58 3.00 0.10
N ALA A 232 -22.72 2.65 -0.51
CA ALA A 232 -23.96 3.41 -0.35
C ALA A 232 -24.54 3.31 1.07
N SER A 233 -24.23 2.25 1.81
CA SER A 233 -24.63 2.07 3.22
C SER A 233 -23.54 2.48 4.21
N ASN A 234 -22.46 3.11 3.75
CA ASN A 234 -21.34 3.50 4.60
C ASN A 234 -21.31 5.02 4.84
N PRO A 235 -21.38 5.52 6.09
CA PRO A 235 -21.40 6.96 6.36
C PRO A 235 -20.11 7.67 5.94
N ALA A 236 -18.97 6.99 5.93
CA ALA A 236 -17.71 7.58 5.48
C ALA A 236 -17.71 7.89 3.97
N TYR A 237 -18.40 7.07 3.16
CA TYR A 237 -18.58 7.36 1.73
C TYR A 237 -19.32 8.68 1.51
N TRP A 238 -20.42 8.87 2.22
CA TRP A 238 -21.25 10.07 2.11
C TRP A 238 -20.54 11.32 2.64
N ARG A 239 -19.80 11.21 3.75
CA ARG A 239 -18.92 12.29 4.24
C ARG A 239 -17.86 12.67 3.20
N GLY A 240 -17.20 11.67 2.59
CA GLY A 240 -16.24 11.92 1.52
C GLY A 240 -16.87 12.59 0.29
N LEU A 241 -18.06 12.13 -0.12
CA LEU A 241 -18.80 12.73 -1.23
C LEU A 241 -19.23 14.17 -0.92
N GLN A 242 -19.68 14.45 0.30
CA GLN A 242 -20.03 15.81 0.75
C GLN A 242 -18.82 16.73 0.58
N HIS A 243 -17.65 16.33 1.09
CA HIS A 243 -16.43 17.11 1.00
C HIS A 243 -16.01 17.33 -0.46
N ALA A 244 -15.95 16.26 -1.26
CA ALA A 244 -15.54 16.32 -2.66
C ALA A 244 -16.49 17.15 -3.56
N SER A 245 -17.77 17.25 -3.20
CA SER A 245 -18.77 17.99 -3.97
C SER A 245 -19.03 19.42 -3.47
N ALA A 246 -18.55 19.79 -2.27
CA ALA A 246 -18.91 21.04 -1.60
C ALA A 246 -18.71 22.30 -2.46
N ALA A 247 -17.57 22.41 -3.15
CA ALA A 247 -17.24 23.60 -3.93
C ALA A 247 -17.90 23.66 -5.32
N ARG A 248 -18.21 22.50 -5.93
CA ARG A 248 -18.62 22.42 -7.35
C ARG A 248 -20.07 22.01 -7.54
N HIS A 249 -20.67 21.35 -6.56
CA HIS A 249 -21.97 20.71 -6.66
C HIS A 249 -22.73 20.80 -5.32
N PRO A 250 -23.20 21.99 -4.91
CA PRO A 250 -23.78 22.22 -3.58
C PRO A 250 -25.02 21.38 -3.29
N VAL A 251 -25.85 21.10 -4.32
CA VAL A 251 -27.03 20.21 -4.19
C VAL A 251 -26.59 18.79 -3.81
N TRP A 252 -25.59 18.23 -4.50
CA TRP A 252 -25.04 16.91 -4.17
C TRP A 252 -24.37 16.88 -2.81
N SER A 253 -23.70 17.96 -2.41
CA SER A 253 -23.10 18.08 -1.07
C SER A 253 -24.16 18.05 0.03
N SER A 254 -25.29 18.73 -0.17
CA SER A 254 -26.43 18.71 0.76
C SER A 254 -27.08 17.32 0.85
N ILE A 255 -27.31 16.65 -0.28
CA ILE A 255 -27.82 15.28 -0.31
C ILE A 255 -26.87 14.35 0.45
N ALA A 256 -25.57 14.44 0.17
CA ALA A 256 -24.57 13.59 0.81
C ALA A 256 -24.50 13.81 2.33
N ARG A 257 -24.60 15.06 2.79
CA ARG A 257 -24.69 15.38 4.22
C ARG A 257 -25.91 14.75 4.87
N GLN A 258 -27.09 14.86 4.23
CA GLN A 258 -28.32 14.27 4.76
C GLN A 258 -28.24 12.75 4.80
N SER A 259 -27.69 12.11 3.75
CA SER A 259 -27.50 10.66 3.70
C SER A 259 -26.57 10.18 4.82
N ALA A 260 -25.47 10.89 5.10
CA ALA A 260 -24.58 10.57 6.20
C ALA A 260 -25.28 10.70 7.57
N ALA A 261 -26.04 11.77 7.79
CA ALA A 261 -26.74 12.03 9.06
C ALA A 261 -27.84 11.00 9.36
N ASN A 262 -28.45 10.41 8.32
CA ASN A 262 -29.48 9.38 8.46
C ASN A 262 -28.91 7.97 8.72
N MET A 263 -27.58 7.81 8.73
CA MET A 263 -26.92 6.53 8.96
C MET A 263 -26.40 6.44 10.40
N VAL A 264 -26.62 5.29 11.05
CA VAL A 264 -25.98 4.98 12.33
C VAL A 264 -24.49 4.77 12.07
N ASP A 265 -23.62 5.44 12.83
CA ASP A 265 -22.16 5.27 12.70
C ASP A 265 -21.81 3.80 12.94
N ALA A 266 -21.43 3.09 11.88
CA ALA A 266 -20.85 1.77 12.00
C ALA A 266 -19.49 1.91 12.69
N ALA A 267 -19.30 1.21 13.81
CA ALA A 267 -18.08 1.23 14.60
C ALA A 267 -16.83 1.06 13.71
N GLN A 268 -15.88 1.99 13.84
CA GLN A 268 -14.61 1.97 13.13
C GLN A 268 -13.58 1.16 13.91
N ASP A 269 -13.38 -0.12 13.56
CA ASP A 269 -12.29 -0.91 14.13
C ASP A 269 -11.03 -0.91 13.22
N GLY A 270 -9.99 -0.22 13.71
CA GLY A 270 -8.64 -0.81 13.81
C GLY A 270 -7.68 -0.71 12.62
N VAL A 271 -7.39 0.46 12.08
CA VAL A 271 -6.03 0.94 11.75
C VAL A 271 -6.11 2.43 12.05
N ASP A 272 -5.13 3.00 12.75
CA ASP A 272 -5.07 4.45 13.01
C ASP A 272 -5.51 5.19 11.75
N GLU A 273 -6.66 5.84 11.81
CA GLU A 273 -7.00 6.80 10.78
C GLU A 273 -5.88 7.83 10.84
N ASP A 274 -5.11 7.91 9.77
CA ASP A 274 -4.14 8.97 9.63
C ASP A 274 -4.95 10.27 9.52
N ARG A 275 -5.20 10.91 10.67
CA ARG A 275 -6.05 12.11 10.81
C ARG A 275 -5.54 13.27 9.95
N ASP A 276 -4.29 13.18 9.50
CA ASP A 276 -3.66 14.10 8.56
C ASP A 276 -4.11 13.85 7.10
N SER A 277 -4.88 12.79 6.82
CA SER A 277 -5.34 12.42 5.46
C SER A 277 -6.58 13.16 4.96
N ALA A 278 -7.12 14.08 5.75
CA ALA A 278 -8.33 14.86 5.44
C ALA A 278 -7.99 16.24 4.86
#